data_AF-A0A2H3ILZ0-F1
#
_entry.id   AF-A0A2H3ILZ0-F1
#
_cell.length_a   1.000
_cell.length_b   1.000
_cell.length_c   1.000
_cell.angle_alpha   90.00
_cell.angle_beta   90.00
_cell.angle_gamma   90.00
#
_symmetry.space_group_name_H-M   'P 1'
#
loop_
_entity.id
_entity.type
_entity.pdbx_description
1 polymer ?
#
loop_
_entity_poly.entity_id
_entity_poly.type
_entity_poly.pdbx_seq_one_letter_code
_entity_poly.pdbx_strand_id
1 'polypeptide(L)'
;MSTDSRIQAAATPTLFHPDLHKRNIFVSETDPSKITGIIDWQSASAEPAFWYADEVPDFAVPDDSENDLCAKAFDACSRFSTSKLSGPRLMDENLFRPFLYSYRTWKDGAIALRHELVETTQGWNELGFAGSGPYILLPSPHELVKHEREYKLFVAAQELKHDLSNLLGTATDGWVPLDKWEATKLAHGEIFHGMLAAVSTNKNPDPEEPVTDETVLR
;
A
#
# COMPACT_ATOMS: atom_id res chain seq x y z
N MET A 1 26.09 0.27 5.23
CA MET A 1 25.11 -0.83 5.36
C MET A 1 24.77 -1.00 6.83
N SER A 2 23.51 -1.31 7.17
CA SER A 2 23.07 -1.50 8.56
C SER A 2 23.89 -2.60 9.25
N THR A 3 24.22 -2.42 10.53
CA THR A 3 24.87 -3.44 11.37
C THR A 3 23.87 -4.34 12.10
N ASP A 4 22.58 -4.04 12.00
CA ASP A 4 21.52 -4.83 12.62
C ASP A 4 21.29 -6.13 11.83
N SER A 5 21.48 -7.27 12.49
CA SER A 5 21.36 -8.60 11.86
C SER A 5 19.96 -8.89 11.35
N ARG A 6 18.93 -8.30 11.97
CA ARG A 6 17.52 -8.49 11.57
C ARG A 6 17.28 -7.79 10.23
N ILE A 7 17.73 -6.55 10.09
CA ILE A 7 17.67 -5.80 8.81
C ILE A 7 18.48 -6.52 7.74
N GLN A 8 19.70 -6.99 8.06
CA GLN A 8 20.53 -7.71 7.10
C GLN A 8 19.85 -8.99 6.60
N ALA A 9 19.23 -9.77 7.48
CA ALA A 9 18.50 -10.98 7.11
C ALA A 9 17.28 -10.64 6.22
N ALA A 10 16.51 -9.62 6.59
CA ALA A 10 15.35 -9.16 5.83
C ALA A 10 15.72 -8.51 4.49
N ALA A 11 16.93 -7.97 4.37
CA ALA A 11 17.43 -7.33 3.15
C ALA A 11 18.15 -8.31 2.20
N THR A 12 17.96 -9.62 2.36
CA THR A 12 18.54 -10.63 1.48
C THR A 12 18.09 -10.37 0.03
N PRO A 13 19.03 -10.25 -0.94
CA PRO A 13 18.69 -10.06 -2.34
C PRO A 13 17.78 -11.18 -2.85
N THR A 14 16.61 -10.79 -3.34
CA THR A 14 15.54 -11.69 -3.77
C THR A 14 15.04 -11.24 -5.13
N LEU A 15 15.14 -12.14 -6.12
CA LEU A 15 14.46 -11.95 -7.40
C LEU A 15 12.99 -12.32 -7.20
N PHE A 16 12.10 -11.37 -7.43
CA PHE A 16 10.66 -11.55 -7.29
C PHE A 16 9.94 -11.18 -8.59
N HIS A 17 8.81 -11.82 -8.85
CA HIS A 17 7.95 -11.51 -9.98
C HIS A 17 6.92 -10.44 -9.56
N PRO A 18 7.07 -9.17 -9.99
CA PRO A 18 6.29 -8.06 -9.44
C PRO A 18 4.81 -8.07 -9.84
N ASP A 19 4.42 -8.84 -10.86
CA ASP A 19 3.03 -8.92 -11.34
C ASP A 19 2.55 -10.39 -11.44
N LEU A 20 2.70 -11.15 -10.36
CA LEU A 20 2.37 -12.58 -10.35
C LEU A 20 0.85 -12.78 -10.16
N HIS A 21 0.09 -12.60 -11.24
CA HIS A 21 -1.34 -12.84 -11.28
C HIS A 21 -1.71 -14.07 -12.13
N LYS A 22 -2.94 -14.61 -12.01
CA LYS A 22 -3.39 -15.83 -12.71
C LYS A 22 -3.09 -15.84 -14.22
N ARG A 23 -3.18 -14.70 -14.90
CA ARG A 23 -2.96 -14.61 -16.38
C ARG A 23 -1.49 -14.75 -16.80
N ASN A 24 -0.57 -14.66 -15.84
CA ASN A 24 0.87 -14.80 -16.06
C ASN A 24 1.36 -16.23 -15.71
N ILE A 25 0.46 -17.13 -15.30
CA ILE A 25 0.75 -18.52 -14.93
C ILE A 25 0.12 -19.45 -15.97
N PHE A 26 0.95 -20.19 -16.68
CA PHE A 26 0.53 -21.23 -17.62
C PHE A 26 0.53 -22.58 -16.93
N VAL A 27 -0.49 -23.39 -17.23
CA VAL A 27 -0.64 -24.74 -16.70
C VAL A 27 -0.78 -25.77 -17.82
N SER A 28 -0.59 -27.05 -17.53
CA SER A 28 -0.74 -28.12 -18.52
C SER A 28 -2.21 -28.29 -18.93
N GLU A 29 -2.46 -28.46 -20.22
CA GLU A 29 -3.80 -28.77 -20.77
C GLU A 29 -4.35 -30.10 -20.23
N THR A 30 -3.48 -31.07 -19.93
CA THR A 30 -3.85 -32.40 -19.44
C THR A 30 -3.92 -32.50 -17.92
N ASP A 31 -3.22 -31.62 -17.21
CA ASP A 31 -3.15 -31.62 -15.74
C ASP A 31 -2.93 -30.19 -15.21
N PRO A 32 -4.02 -29.43 -14.92
CA PRO A 32 -3.94 -28.04 -14.48
C PRO A 32 -3.20 -27.82 -13.16
N SER A 33 -2.88 -28.88 -12.40
CA SER A 33 -2.05 -28.77 -11.19
C SER A 33 -0.57 -28.53 -11.50
N LYS A 34 -0.13 -28.75 -12.75
CA LYS A 34 1.25 -28.56 -13.20
C LYS A 34 1.41 -27.21 -13.88
N ILE A 35 2.20 -26.34 -13.26
CA ILE A 35 2.67 -25.09 -13.88
C ILE A 35 3.65 -25.43 -15.01
N THR A 36 3.39 -24.94 -16.20
CA THR A 36 4.22 -25.12 -17.41
C THR A 36 5.07 -23.90 -17.72
N GLY A 37 4.68 -22.72 -17.23
CA GLY A 37 5.46 -21.50 -17.40
C GLY A 37 4.95 -20.33 -16.57
N ILE A 38 5.85 -19.40 -16.29
CA ILE A 38 5.53 -18.08 -15.73
C ILE A 38 6.15 -17.07 -16.70
N ILE A 39 5.34 -16.15 -17.20
CA ILE A 39 5.76 -15.10 -18.14
C ILE A 39 5.75 -13.74 -17.47
N ASP A 40 6.09 -12.68 -18.22
CA ASP A 40 5.99 -11.28 -17.79
C ASP A 40 7.09 -10.79 -16.82
N TRP A 41 8.27 -11.41 -16.92
CA TRP A 41 9.43 -11.10 -16.08
C TRP A 41 10.16 -9.79 -16.41
N GLN A 42 9.73 -8.99 -17.39
CA GLN A 42 10.49 -7.81 -17.85
C GLN A 42 10.65 -6.71 -16.79
N SER A 43 9.80 -6.71 -15.76
CA SER A 43 9.87 -5.76 -14.64
C SER A 43 10.54 -6.36 -13.40
N ALA A 44 10.98 -7.62 -13.45
CA ALA A 44 11.59 -8.28 -12.30
C ALA A 44 12.97 -7.70 -11.97
N SER A 45 13.22 -7.50 -10.68
CA SER A 45 14.46 -6.97 -10.14
C SER A 45 14.92 -7.82 -8.95
N ALA A 46 16.22 -7.80 -8.68
CA ALA A 46 16.79 -8.39 -7.48
C ALA A 46 16.84 -7.31 -6.37
N GLU A 47 15.86 -7.35 -5.47
CA GLU A 47 15.66 -6.33 -4.43
C GLU A 47 15.67 -6.97 -3.02
N PRO A 48 15.77 -6.17 -1.94
CA PRO A 48 15.63 -6.67 -0.58
C PRO A 48 14.32 -7.45 -0.38
N ALA A 49 14.37 -8.62 0.28
CA ALA A 49 13.21 -9.47 0.47
C ALA A 49 12.02 -8.77 1.14
N PHE A 50 12.28 -7.82 2.04
CA PHE A 50 11.22 -7.04 2.70
C PHE A 50 10.35 -6.23 1.73
N TRP A 51 10.83 -5.94 0.52
CA TRP A 51 10.08 -5.16 -0.48
C TRP A 51 8.82 -5.89 -0.96
N TYR A 52 8.93 -7.22 -1.04
CA TYR A 52 7.86 -8.09 -1.51
C TYR A 52 7.25 -8.89 -0.37
N ALA A 53 7.55 -8.50 0.87
CA ALA A 53 7.09 -9.21 2.05
C ALA A 53 5.57 -9.26 2.02
N ASP A 54 4.86 -8.16 1.82
CA ASP A 54 3.40 -8.14 1.95
C ASP A 54 2.65 -8.40 0.64
N GLU A 55 3.37 -8.74 -0.44
CA GLU A 55 2.75 -9.04 -1.72
C GLU A 55 1.88 -10.31 -1.66
N VAL A 56 0.63 -10.18 -2.08
CA VAL A 56 -0.34 -11.28 -2.15
C VAL A 56 -0.82 -11.39 -3.60
N PRO A 57 -0.64 -12.56 -4.25
CA PRO A 57 -1.16 -12.78 -5.59
C PRO A 57 -2.68 -12.55 -5.65
N ASP A 58 -3.18 -12.08 -6.80
CA ASP A 58 -4.60 -11.78 -7.05
C ASP A 58 -5.55 -12.94 -6.68
N PHE A 59 -5.09 -14.18 -6.85
CA PHE A 59 -5.85 -15.39 -6.54
C PHE A 59 -5.92 -15.75 -5.06
N ALA A 60 -5.11 -15.12 -4.22
CA ALA A 60 -4.99 -15.36 -2.79
C ALA A 60 -5.41 -14.14 -1.95
N VAL A 61 -6.02 -13.14 -2.59
CA VAL A 61 -6.65 -12.02 -1.89
C VAL A 61 -7.97 -12.52 -1.26
N PRO A 62 -8.14 -12.37 0.06
CA PRO A 62 -9.38 -12.71 0.77
C PRO A 62 -10.61 -12.14 0.07
N ASP A 63 -11.56 -13.01 -0.29
CA ASP A 63 -12.93 -12.58 -0.60
C ASP A 63 -13.85 -12.79 0.62
N ASP A 64 -15.00 -12.12 0.63
CA ASP A 64 -16.00 -12.23 1.71
C ASP A 64 -16.67 -13.63 1.77
N SER A 65 -16.24 -14.59 0.95
CA SER A 65 -16.75 -15.94 1.00
C SER A 65 -16.04 -16.75 2.09
N GLU A 66 -16.80 -17.53 2.88
CA GLU A 66 -16.22 -18.43 3.89
C GLU A 66 -15.27 -19.50 3.28
N ASN A 67 -15.28 -19.65 1.95
CA ASN A 67 -14.60 -20.67 1.16
C ASN A 67 -13.33 -20.15 0.45
N ASP A 68 -12.66 -19.13 0.98
CA ASP A 68 -11.36 -18.74 0.43
C ASP A 68 -10.23 -19.74 0.78
N LEU A 69 -10.27 -20.87 0.09
CA LEU A 69 -9.26 -21.92 0.16
C LEU A 69 -7.91 -21.43 -0.37
N CYS A 70 -7.89 -20.49 -1.31
CA CYS A 70 -6.67 -20.01 -1.94
C CYS A 70 -5.87 -19.11 -0.99
N ALA A 71 -6.50 -18.13 -0.33
CA ALA A 71 -5.82 -17.32 0.68
C ALA A 71 -5.35 -18.17 1.86
N LYS A 72 -6.20 -19.08 2.36
CA LYS A 72 -5.82 -20.00 3.45
C LYS A 72 -4.62 -20.88 3.06
N ALA A 73 -4.63 -21.43 1.85
CA ALA A 73 -3.52 -22.23 1.35
C ALA A 73 -2.26 -21.37 1.14
N PHE A 74 -2.38 -20.14 0.63
CA PHE A 74 -1.26 -19.24 0.43
C PHE A 74 -0.63 -18.80 1.74
N ASP A 75 -1.42 -18.39 2.75
CA ASP A 75 -0.91 -18.06 4.09
C ASP A 75 -0.20 -19.27 4.73
N ALA A 76 -0.80 -20.46 4.66
CA ALA A 76 -0.18 -21.67 5.18
C ALA A 76 1.12 -22.03 4.45
N CYS A 77 1.13 -21.99 3.11
CA CYS A 77 2.29 -22.40 2.30
C CYS A 77 3.42 -21.37 2.30
N SER A 78 3.11 -20.07 2.27
CA SER A 78 4.12 -19.01 2.18
C SER A 78 5.10 -19.04 3.36
N ARG A 79 4.62 -19.35 4.56
CA ARG A 79 5.46 -19.50 5.76
C ARG A 79 6.58 -20.53 5.61
N PHE A 80 6.38 -21.57 4.81
CA PHE A 80 7.36 -22.66 4.63
C PHE A 80 8.08 -22.59 3.28
N SER A 81 7.34 -22.33 2.21
CA SER A 81 7.84 -22.37 0.83
C SER A 81 8.55 -21.07 0.41
N THR A 82 8.23 -19.94 1.04
CA THR A 82 8.86 -18.64 0.77
C THR A 82 9.52 -18.08 2.03
N SER A 83 10.36 -18.89 2.68
CA SER A 83 11.02 -18.54 3.95
C SER A 83 11.71 -17.17 3.94
N LYS A 84 12.33 -16.81 2.80
CA LYS A 84 12.97 -15.49 2.59
C LYS A 84 12.01 -14.30 2.70
N LEU A 85 10.76 -14.47 2.25
CA LEU A 85 9.72 -13.44 2.30
C LEU A 85 8.94 -13.49 3.62
N SER A 86 8.78 -14.68 4.20
CA SER A 86 8.07 -14.86 5.48
C SER A 86 8.77 -14.21 6.67
N GLY A 87 10.11 -14.12 6.64
CA GLY A 87 10.89 -13.50 7.71
C GLY A 87 10.49 -12.04 7.93
N PRO A 88 10.66 -11.17 6.92
CA PRO A 88 10.21 -9.78 7.00
C PRO A 88 8.74 -9.59 7.38
N ARG A 89 7.81 -10.43 6.88
CA ARG A 89 6.37 -10.38 7.25
C ARG A 89 6.11 -10.53 8.75
N LEU A 90 6.99 -11.22 9.48
CA LEU A 90 6.86 -11.48 10.91
C LEU A 90 7.57 -10.43 11.78
N MET A 91 8.24 -9.46 11.16
CA MET A 91 8.96 -8.40 11.85
C MET A 91 8.08 -7.17 12.01
N ASP A 92 8.49 -6.26 12.90
CA ASP A 92 7.81 -4.97 13.04
C ASP A 92 7.91 -4.19 11.73
N GLU A 93 6.75 -3.88 11.13
CA GLU A 93 6.64 -3.19 9.85
C GLU A 93 7.30 -1.80 9.88
N ASN A 94 7.39 -1.15 11.04
CA ASN A 94 8.04 0.16 11.19
C ASN A 94 9.54 0.09 10.85
N LEU A 95 10.14 -1.11 10.84
CA LEU A 95 11.51 -1.31 10.33
C LEU A 95 11.62 -1.04 8.83
N PHE A 96 10.54 -1.27 8.08
CA PHE A 96 10.55 -1.27 6.61
C PHE A 96 9.72 -0.15 6.00
N ARG A 97 8.69 0.35 6.70
CA ARG A 97 7.81 1.41 6.20
C ARG A 97 8.53 2.64 5.65
N PRO A 98 9.60 3.20 6.28
CA PRO A 98 10.34 4.30 5.66
C PRO A 98 10.87 3.98 4.25
N PHE A 99 11.30 2.75 4.01
CA PHE A 99 11.76 2.30 2.69
C PHE A 99 10.57 2.12 1.73
N LEU A 100 9.50 1.49 2.19
CA LEU A 100 8.27 1.26 1.42
C LEU A 100 7.53 2.56 1.06
N TYR A 101 7.70 3.65 1.80
CA TYR A 101 7.09 4.93 1.43
C TYR A 101 8.04 5.84 0.65
N SER A 102 9.36 5.60 0.72
CA SER A 102 10.34 6.42 0.00
C SER A 102 10.15 6.42 -1.52
N TYR A 103 9.85 5.26 -2.12
CA TYR A 103 9.66 5.12 -3.56
C TYR A 103 8.33 5.69 -4.06
N ARG A 104 7.37 5.94 -3.17
CA ARG A 104 6.05 6.46 -3.51
C ARG A 104 5.97 7.98 -3.44
N THR A 105 7.01 8.64 -2.94
CA THR A 105 7.04 10.11 -2.76
C THR A 105 6.77 10.91 -4.02
N TRP A 106 7.15 10.42 -5.20
CA TRP A 106 6.87 11.08 -6.48
C TRP A 106 5.38 11.03 -6.88
N LYS A 107 4.65 10.02 -6.39
CA LYS A 107 3.25 9.77 -6.71
C LYS A 107 2.32 10.32 -5.63
N ASP A 108 2.63 10.05 -4.37
CA ASP A 108 1.78 10.32 -3.21
C ASP A 108 2.24 11.55 -2.41
N GLY A 109 3.37 12.16 -2.79
CA GLY A 109 3.99 13.26 -2.06
C GLY A 109 4.80 12.80 -0.85
N ALA A 110 5.41 13.76 -0.15
CA ALA A 110 6.33 13.48 0.96
C ALA A 110 5.64 13.24 2.31
N ILE A 111 4.31 13.43 2.40
CA ILE A 111 3.58 13.44 3.67
C ILE A 111 3.61 12.08 4.36
N ALA A 112 3.34 11.00 3.61
CA ALA A 112 3.36 9.64 4.14
C ALA A 112 4.77 9.22 4.57
N LEU A 113 5.79 9.47 3.74
CA LEU A 113 7.18 9.20 4.13
C LEU A 113 7.57 9.96 5.41
N ARG A 114 7.17 11.23 5.54
CA ARG A 114 7.45 12.00 6.75
C ARG A 114 6.76 11.39 7.97
N HIS A 115 5.54 10.89 7.82
CA HIS A 115 4.83 10.20 8.91
C HIS A 115 5.60 8.96 9.36
N GLU A 116 5.98 8.09 8.42
CA GLU A 116 6.75 6.88 8.74
C GLU A 116 8.10 7.19 9.39
N LEU A 117 8.78 8.26 8.97
CA LEU A 117 10.03 8.70 9.59
C LEU A 117 9.83 9.20 11.02
N VAL A 118 8.71 9.89 11.30
CA VAL A 118 8.34 10.34 12.64
C VAL A 118 8.03 9.14 13.53
N GLU A 119 7.15 8.23 13.09
CA GLU A 119 6.79 7.01 13.83
C GLU A 119 8.01 6.14 14.12
N THR A 120 8.85 5.89 13.11
CA THR A 120 10.10 5.12 13.28
C THR A 120 11.06 5.78 14.28
N THR A 121 11.08 7.12 14.33
CA THR A 121 11.93 7.85 15.27
C THR A 121 11.37 7.82 16.69
N GLN A 122 10.05 7.90 16.86
CA GLN A 122 9.40 7.77 18.16
C GLN A 122 9.55 6.35 18.72
N GLY A 123 9.37 5.33 17.89
CA GLY A 123 9.55 3.92 18.22
C GLY A 123 11.00 3.42 18.21
N TRP A 124 12.00 4.29 18.05
CA TRP A 124 13.40 3.88 17.80
C TRP A 124 13.97 2.92 18.86
N ASN A 125 13.68 3.18 20.13
CA ASN A 125 14.12 2.33 21.24
C ASN A 125 13.34 1.00 21.29
N GLU A 126 12.04 1.02 20.96
CA GLU A 126 11.18 -0.16 20.92
C GLU A 126 11.59 -1.10 19.78
N LEU A 127 12.02 -0.53 18.66
CA LEU A 127 12.65 -1.24 17.55
C LEU A 127 14.02 -1.83 17.93
N GLY A 128 14.57 -1.49 19.09
CA GLY A 128 15.81 -2.05 19.62
C GLY A 128 17.08 -1.44 19.02
N PHE A 129 16.99 -0.26 18.40
CA PHE A 129 18.15 0.44 17.88
C PHE A 129 18.88 1.24 18.96
N ALA A 130 20.20 1.32 18.82
CA ALA A 130 21.03 2.15 19.69
C ALA A 130 21.12 3.59 19.16
N GLY A 131 21.29 4.56 20.07
CA GLY A 131 21.48 5.97 19.75
C GLY A 131 20.18 6.72 19.44
N SER A 132 20.32 7.94 18.94
CA SER A 132 19.19 8.76 18.48
C SER A 132 18.74 8.30 17.08
N GLY A 133 17.42 8.31 16.82
CA GLY A 133 16.86 7.91 15.53
C GLY A 133 17.34 8.72 14.32
N PRO A 134 17.00 8.29 13.09
CA PRO A 134 17.49 8.88 11.84
C PRO A 134 17.04 10.33 11.69
N TYR A 135 15.95 10.71 12.33
CA TYR A 135 15.49 12.07 12.48
C TYR A 135 16.16 12.71 13.71
N ILE A 136 17.41 13.15 13.53
CA ILE A 136 18.26 13.77 14.57
C ILE A 136 17.58 15.00 15.21
N LEU A 137 16.64 15.62 14.49
CA LEU A 137 15.80 16.72 14.96
C LEU A 137 14.34 16.35 14.79
N LEU A 138 13.75 15.70 15.80
CA LEU A 138 12.29 15.56 15.90
C LEU A 138 11.64 16.93 15.63
N PRO A 139 10.61 17.01 14.77
CA PRO A 139 9.92 18.26 14.52
C PRO A 139 9.44 18.87 15.84
N SER A 140 9.41 20.20 15.92
CA SER A 140 8.86 20.88 17.08
C SER A 140 7.41 20.44 17.33
N PRO A 141 6.88 20.53 18.57
CA PRO A 141 5.50 20.13 18.85
C PRO A 141 4.46 20.79 17.93
N HIS A 142 4.71 22.04 17.53
CA HIS A 142 3.87 22.74 16.54
C HIS A 142 3.93 22.11 15.14
N GLU A 143 5.12 21.71 14.68
CA GLU A 143 5.29 21.03 13.40
C GLU A 143 4.67 19.64 13.40
N LEU A 144 4.71 18.92 14.53
CA LEU A 144 4.02 17.64 14.69
C LEU A 144 2.50 17.80 14.58
N VAL A 145 1.92 18.79 15.26
CA VAL A 145 0.47 19.08 15.15
C VAL A 145 0.08 19.47 13.72
N LYS A 146 0.92 20.26 13.04
CA LYS A 146 0.70 20.59 11.63
C LYS A 146 0.77 19.33 10.75
N HIS A 147 1.78 18.51 10.95
CA HIS A 147 1.96 17.26 10.20
C HIS A 147 0.78 16.32 10.41
N GLU A 148 0.29 16.16 11.64
CA GLU A 148 -0.86 15.31 11.95
C GLU A 148 -2.08 15.70 11.12
N ARG A 149 -2.36 17.01 11.00
CA ARG A 149 -3.43 17.51 10.14
C ARG A 149 -3.18 17.21 8.65
N GLU A 150 -1.96 17.45 8.18
CA GLU A 150 -1.56 17.14 6.79
C GLU A 150 -1.65 15.63 6.49
N TYR A 151 -1.36 14.77 7.47
CA TYR A 151 -1.43 13.31 7.32
C TYR A 151 -2.87 12.82 7.32
N LYS A 152 -3.74 13.33 8.19
CA LYS A 152 -5.18 13.03 8.15
C LYS A 152 -5.81 13.39 6.81
N LEU A 153 -5.45 14.55 6.26
CA LEU A 153 -5.84 14.97 4.91
C LEU A 153 -5.35 13.98 3.83
N PHE A 154 -4.08 13.57 3.93
CA PHE A 154 -3.51 12.59 3.02
C PHE A 154 -4.26 11.24 3.06
N VAL A 155 -4.54 10.71 4.26
CA VAL A 155 -5.27 9.45 4.44
C VAL A 155 -6.67 9.54 3.83
N ALA A 156 -7.42 10.60 4.15
CA ALA A 156 -8.75 10.80 3.59
C ALA A 156 -8.75 10.93 2.06
N ALA A 157 -7.74 11.56 1.46
CA ALA A 157 -7.61 11.62 0.01
C ALA A 157 -7.36 10.22 -0.61
N GLN A 158 -6.58 9.36 0.05
CA GLN A 158 -6.33 7.99 -0.42
C GLN A 158 -7.58 7.10 -0.28
N GLU A 159 -8.30 7.21 0.85
CA GLU A 159 -9.57 6.51 1.08
C GLU A 159 -10.61 6.93 0.06
N LEU A 160 -10.81 8.24 -0.13
CA LEU A 160 -11.71 8.78 -1.13
C LEU A 160 -11.38 8.25 -2.53
N LYS A 161 -10.10 8.22 -2.90
CA LYS A 161 -9.67 7.69 -4.19
C LYS A 161 -10.00 6.20 -4.34
N HIS A 162 -9.76 5.40 -3.30
CA HIS A 162 -10.07 3.97 -3.29
C HIS A 162 -11.57 3.73 -3.45
N ASP A 163 -12.40 4.45 -2.68
CA ASP A 163 -13.86 4.35 -2.71
C ASP A 163 -14.43 4.76 -4.07
N LEU A 164 -13.88 5.83 -4.67
CA LEU A 164 -14.26 6.26 -6.01
C LEU A 164 -13.92 5.19 -7.06
N SER A 165 -12.74 4.58 -6.99
CA SER A 165 -12.37 3.48 -7.89
C SER A 165 -13.31 2.29 -7.76
N ASN A 166 -13.67 1.90 -6.54
CA ASN A 166 -14.63 0.82 -6.28
C ASN A 166 -16.02 1.14 -6.82
N LEU A 167 -16.53 2.34 -6.52
CA LEU A 167 -17.87 2.78 -6.92
C LEU A 167 -18.01 2.90 -8.44
N LEU A 168 -16.97 3.38 -9.12
CA LEU A 168 -16.94 3.54 -10.57
C LEU A 168 -16.54 2.26 -11.32
N GLY A 169 -16.10 1.23 -10.60
CA GLY A 169 -15.56 0.00 -11.18
C GLY A 169 -14.33 0.25 -12.05
N THR A 170 -13.47 1.19 -11.64
CA THR A 170 -12.24 1.57 -12.34
C THR A 170 -11.01 1.02 -11.61
N ALA A 171 -9.90 0.93 -12.31
CA ALA A 171 -8.62 0.66 -11.66
C ALA A 171 -8.21 1.86 -10.78
N THR A 172 -7.36 1.62 -9.78
CA THR A 172 -6.90 2.64 -8.83
C THR A 172 -5.95 3.68 -9.46
N ASP A 173 -5.50 3.44 -10.69
CA ASP A 173 -4.78 4.40 -11.52
C ASP A 173 -5.71 5.22 -12.44
N GLY A 174 -7.02 4.97 -12.38
CA GLY A 174 -8.04 5.64 -13.18
C GLY A 174 -8.25 5.03 -14.56
N TRP A 175 -7.66 3.88 -14.88
CA TRP A 175 -7.88 3.22 -16.17
C TRP A 175 -9.32 2.72 -16.33
N VAL A 176 -9.88 2.96 -17.52
CA VAL A 176 -11.26 2.58 -17.90
C VAL A 176 -11.25 2.04 -19.33
N PRO A 177 -11.95 0.92 -19.62
CA PRO A 177 -12.19 0.47 -20.99
C PRO A 177 -12.89 1.53 -21.84
N LEU A 178 -12.53 1.64 -23.12
CA LEU A 178 -13.05 2.66 -24.02
C LEU A 178 -14.59 2.63 -24.16
N ASP A 179 -15.18 1.44 -24.13
CA ASP A 179 -16.63 1.22 -24.18
C ASP A 179 -17.37 1.74 -22.94
N LYS A 180 -16.67 1.87 -21.80
CA LYS A 180 -17.23 2.36 -20.53
C LYS A 180 -16.89 3.82 -20.24
N TRP A 181 -15.94 4.41 -20.98
CA TRP A 181 -15.38 5.73 -20.71
C TRP A 181 -16.43 6.83 -20.51
N GLU A 182 -17.36 7.00 -21.45
CA GLU A 182 -18.35 8.08 -21.38
C GLU A 182 -19.30 7.91 -20.18
N ALA A 183 -19.71 6.67 -19.88
CA ALA A 183 -20.55 6.38 -18.72
C ALA A 183 -19.80 6.64 -17.40
N THR A 184 -18.56 6.18 -17.29
CA THR A 184 -17.72 6.40 -16.11
C THR A 184 -17.41 7.88 -15.90
N LYS A 185 -17.14 8.63 -16.97
CA LYS A 185 -16.89 10.07 -16.90
C LYS A 185 -18.12 10.84 -16.39
N LEU A 186 -19.32 10.47 -16.86
CA LEU A 186 -20.57 11.05 -16.37
C LEU A 186 -20.77 10.74 -14.89
N ALA A 187 -20.68 9.47 -14.50
CA ALA A 187 -20.84 9.03 -13.11
C ALA A 187 -19.82 9.70 -12.17
N HIS A 188 -18.55 9.79 -12.58
CA HIS A 188 -17.52 10.52 -11.85
C HIS A 188 -17.91 11.98 -11.64
N GLY A 189 -18.42 12.64 -12.68
CA GLY A 189 -18.92 14.01 -12.58
C GLY A 189 -20.06 14.14 -11.58
N GLU A 190 -21.04 13.25 -11.61
CA GLU A 190 -22.18 13.26 -10.67
C GLU A 190 -21.73 13.09 -9.22
N ILE A 191 -20.84 12.12 -8.96
CA ILE A 191 -20.29 11.88 -7.62
C ILE A 191 -19.51 13.09 -7.12
N PHE A 192 -18.65 13.67 -7.96
CA PHE A 192 -17.86 14.85 -7.60
C PHE A 192 -18.75 16.04 -7.22
N HIS A 193 -19.79 16.32 -8.01
CA HIS A 193 -20.74 17.39 -7.68
C HIS A 193 -21.56 17.08 -6.42
N GLY A 194 -21.93 15.80 -6.22
CA GLY A 194 -22.59 15.34 -5.00
C GLY A 194 -21.73 15.56 -3.75
N MET A 195 -20.44 15.22 -3.81
CA MET A 195 -19.48 15.45 -2.73
C MET A 195 -19.26 16.94 -2.45
N LEU A 196 -19.09 17.75 -3.49
CA LEU A 196 -18.98 19.20 -3.35
C LEU A 196 -20.22 19.80 -2.67
N ALA A 197 -21.41 19.35 -3.04
CA ALA A 197 -22.65 19.79 -2.42
C ALA A 197 -22.73 19.34 -0.95
N ALA A 198 -22.34 18.11 -0.62
CA ALA A 198 -22.35 17.59 0.74
C ALA A 198 -21.43 18.39 1.66
N VAL A 199 -20.19 18.65 1.23
CA VAL A 199 -19.22 19.46 1.98
C VAL A 199 -19.70 20.91 2.12
N SER A 200 -20.22 21.52 1.05
CA SER A 200 -20.69 22.91 1.08
C SER A 200 -21.95 23.12 1.94
N THR A 201 -22.74 22.07 2.15
CA THR A 201 -24.00 22.14 2.93
C THR A 201 -23.85 21.63 4.35
N ASN A 202 -22.68 21.08 4.72
CA ASN A 202 -22.41 20.62 6.08
C ASN A 202 -22.28 21.81 7.05
N LYS A 203 -23.33 22.03 7.85
CA LYS A 203 -23.39 23.16 8.80
C LYS A 203 -22.70 22.88 10.13
N ASN A 204 -22.31 21.63 10.39
CA ASN A 204 -21.69 21.23 11.64
C ASN A 204 -20.68 20.10 11.37
N PRO A 205 -19.58 20.40 10.67
CA PRO A 205 -18.56 19.41 10.35
C PRO A 205 -17.96 18.84 11.63
N ASP A 206 -17.66 17.54 11.61
CA ASP A 206 -16.93 16.92 12.72
C ASP A 206 -15.56 17.63 12.83
N PRO A 207 -15.13 18.10 14.01
CA PRO A 207 -13.82 18.71 14.18
C PRO A 207 -12.65 17.79 13.79
N GLU A 208 -12.87 16.48 13.69
CA GLU A 208 -11.88 15.51 13.19
C GLU A 208 -11.98 15.25 11.68
N GLU A 209 -13.00 15.76 10.99
CA GLU A 209 -13.19 15.56 9.55
C GLU A 209 -12.12 16.32 8.75
N PRO A 210 -11.29 15.62 7.97
CA PRO A 210 -10.18 16.25 7.28
C PRO A 210 -10.64 17.09 6.09
N VAL A 211 -11.73 16.71 5.43
CA VAL A 211 -12.24 17.39 4.23
C VAL A 211 -13.36 18.34 4.62
N THR A 212 -13.03 19.60 4.88
CA THR A 212 -13.96 20.58 5.46
C THR A 212 -14.58 21.54 4.45
N ASP A 213 -13.99 21.71 3.27
CA ASP A 213 -14.46 22.67 2.27
C ASP A 213 -14.08 22.30 0.83
N GLU A 214 -14.60 23.06 -0.12
CA GLU A 214 -14.35 22.89 -1.56
C GLU A 214 -12.88 23.05 -1.95
N THR A 215 -12.08 23.83 -1.20
CA THR A 215 -10.66 24.04 -1.52
C THR A 215 -9.82 22.81 -1.18
N VAL A 216 -10.25 22.01 -0.21
CA VAL A 216 -9.62 20.74 0.15
C VAL A 216 -10.03 19.60 -0.80
N LEU A 217 -11.25 19.66 -1.35
CA LEU A 217 -11.76 18.68 -2.31
C LEU A 217 -11.18 18.84 -3.74
N ARG A 218 -10.64 20.01 -4.07
CA ARG A 218 -10.14 20.35 -5.41
C ARG A 218 -8.63 20.16 -5.53
#